data_AF-A0A0F4Z2I6-F1
#
_entry.id   AF-A0A0F4Z2I6-F1
#
_cell.length_a   1.000
_cell.length_b   1.000
_cell.length_c   1.000
_cell.angle_alpha   90.00
_cell.angle_beta   90.00
_cell.angle_gamma   90.00
#
_symmetry.space_group_name_H-M   'P 1'
#
loop_
_entity.id
_entity.type
_entity.pdbx_description
1 polymer ?
#
loop_
_entity_poly.entity_id
_entity_poly.type
_entity_poly.pdbx_seq_one_letter_code
_entity_poly.pdbx_strand_id
1 'polypeptide(L)'
;MALVTYILLCTVLAGLRGSFHPELLGSITTTALAVVVFEILCLKVAMYILSISNDSQLLDLVAYSGYKFVGIIVTLLAAGILTPSKGTGSWVGWTVFIYTFLANAFFLLRSLKYVLLPDSTSDASMRAGTMHTVARSQRNRRTQFLFIYSYVIQFIFMWILSREGPSSSNAAKAAGSGSLA
;
A
#
# COMPACT_ATOMS: atom_id res chain seq x y z
N MET A 1 -9.50 -5.55 9.01
CA MET A 1 -9.47 -4.77 10.26
C MET A 1 -8.58 -3.53 10.17
N ALA A 2 -7.36 -3.61 9.64
CA ALA A 2 -6.43 -2.46 9.59
C ALA A 2 -6.96 -1.22 8.85
N LEU A 3 -7.76 -1.37 7.79
CA LEU A 3 -8.39 -0.24 7.09
C LEU A 3 -9.28 0.60 8.04
N VAL A 4 -10.14 -0.06 8.80
CA VAL A 4 -11.05 0.61 9.75
C VAL A 4 -10.23 1.29 10.85
N THR A 5 -9.20 0.62 11.36
CA THR A 5 -8.28 1.20 12.34
C THR A 5 -7.58 2.44 11.81
N TYR A 6 -7.13 2.43 10.55
CA TYR A 6 -6.53 3.60 9.91
C TYR A 6 -7.51 4.78 9.85
N ILE A 7 -8.75 4.54 9.40
CA ILE A 7 -9.79 5.59 9.32
C ILE A 7 -10.03 6.21 10.69
N LEU A 8 -10.31 5.37 11.70
CA LEU A 8 -10.60 5.82 13.05
C LEU A 8 -9.41 6.56 13.67
N LEU A 9 -8.19 6.04 13.50
CA LEU A 9 -6.99 6.67 14.01
C LEU A 9 -6.77 8.06 13.41
N CYS A 10 -6.94 8.22 12.10
CA CYS A 10 -6.83 9.52 11.44
C CYS A 10 -7.84 10.53 12.01
N THR A 11 -9.08 10.10 12.23
CA THR A 11 -10.11 10.98 12.81
C THR A 11 -9.87 11.31 14.28
N VAL A 12 -9.39 10.34 15.08
CA VAL A 12 -9.04 10.57 16.49
C VAL A 12 -7.87 11.55 16.58
N LEU A 13 -6.82 11.36 15.78
CA LEU A 13 -5.69 12.29 15.73
C LEU A 13 -6.11 13.70 15.29
N ALA A 14 -7.06 13.83 14.36
CA ALA A 14 -7.62 15.12 13.99
C ALA A 14 -8.44 15.76 15.14
N GLY A 15 -9.21 14.96 15.88
CA GLY A 15 -9.96 15.40 17.05
C GLY A 15 -9.09 15.84 18.23
N LEU A 16 -8.00 15.12 18.50
CA LEU A 16 -7.02 15.51 19.51
C LEU A 16 -6.34 16.85 19.18
N ARG A 17 -6.33 17.26 17.91
CA ARG A 17 -5.78 18.54 17.44
C ARG A 17 -6.85 19.64 17.33
N GLY A 18 -8.09 19.38 17.76
CA GLY A 18 -9.20 20.33 17.69
C GLY A 18 -9.72 20.60 16.27
N SER A 19 -9.42 19.75 15.29
CA SER A 19 -9.80 19.92 13.89
C SER A 19 -10.80 18.86 13.40
N PHE A 20 -11.51 18.20 14.30
CA PHE A 20 -12.48 17.17 13.92
C PHE A 20 -13.74 17.78 13.30
N HIS A 21 -14.06 17.28 12.11
CA HIS A 21 -15.31 17.54 11.41
C HIS A 21 -15.85 16.18 10.94
N PRO A 22 -17.16 15.94 11.00
CA PRO A 22 -17.76 14.66 10.57
C PRO A 22 -17.45 14.34 9.10
N GLU A 23 -17.27 15.37 8.26
CA GLU A 23 -16.89 15.26 6.85
C GLU A 23 -15.51 14.60 6.64
N LEU A 24 -14.58 14.73 7.61
CA LEU A 24 -13.24 14.12 7.51
C LEU A 24 -13.32 12.59 7.53
N LEU A 25 -14.20 12.02 8.35
CA LEU A 25 -14.41 10.57 8.41
C LEU A 25 -14.86 10.05 7.03
N GLY A 26 -15.82 10.74 6.42
CA GLY A 26 -16.32 10.41 5.08
C GLY A 26 -15.25 10.56 4.01
N SER A 27 -14.49 11.65 4.04
CA SER A 27 -13.40 11.90 3.10
C SER A 27 -12.30 10.84 3.19
N ILE A 28 -11.75 10.56 4.38
CA ILE A 28 -10.71 9.55 4.58
C ILE A 28 -11.21 8.15 4.18
N THR A 29 -12.45 7.82 4.52
CA THR A 29 -13.07 6.54 4.15
C THR A 29 -13.17 6.41 2.63
N THR A 30 -13.65 7.46 1.95
CA THR A 30 -13.84 7.47 0.50
C THR A 30 -12.50 7.32 -0.22
N THR A 31 -11.46 8.05 0.19
CA THR A 31 -10.15 7.88 -0.44
C THR A 31 -9.56 6.50 -0.15
N ALA A 32 -9.60 6.03 1.10
CA ALA A 32 -9.06 4.72 1.45
C ALA A 32 -9.74 3.60 0.64
N LEU A 33 -11.06 3.70 0.47
CA LEU A 33 -11.84 2.77 -0.34
C LEU A 33 -11.49 2.91 -1.83
N ALA A 34 -11.39 4.13 -2.35
CA ALA A 34 -10.98 4.38 -3.74
C ALA A 34 -9.60 3.79 -4.04
N VAL A 35 -8.62 3.94 -3.15
CA VAL A 35 -7.28 3.34 -3.31
C VAL A 35 -7.34 1.82 -3.30
N VAL A 36 -8.12 1.21 -2.42
CA VAL A 36 -8.27 -0.26 -2.37
C VAL A 36 -8.96 -0.79 -3.63
N VAL A 37 -10.05 -0.15 -4.08
CA VAL A 37 -10.75 -0.54 -5.30
C VAL A 37 -9.84 -0.39 -6.51
N PHE A 38 -9.14 0.73 -6.63
CA PHE A 38 -8.18 0.97 -7.70
C PHE A 38 -7.04 -0.06 -7.68
N GLU A 39 -6.53 -0.42 -6.51
CA GLU A 39 -5.51 -1.45 -6.36
C GLU A 39 -6.02 -2.82 -6.85
N ILE A 40 -7.22 -3.24 -6.46
CA ILE A 40 -7.83 -4.51 -6.92
C ILE A 40 -7.95 -4.51 -8.46
N LEU A 41 -8.36 -3.39 -9.06
CA LEU A 41 -8.45 -3.25 -10.52
C LEU A 41 -7.07 -3.36 -11.18
N CYS A 42 -6.06 -2.64 -10.67
CA CYS A 42 -4.69 -2.72 -11.18
C CYS A 42 -4.13 -4.14 -11.10
N LEU A 43 -4.37 -4.84 -9.99
CA LEU A 43 -3.94 -6.23 -9.80
C LEU A 43 -4.62 -7.17 -10.78
N LYS A 44 -5.93 -7.00 -10.98
CA LYS A 44 -6.71 -7.80 -11.93
C LYS A 44 -6.23 -7.60 -13.37
N VAL A 45 -5.98 -6.35 -13.77
CA VAL A 45 -5.40 -6.01 -15.09
C VAL A 45 -4.00 -6.60 -15.25
N ALA A 46 -3.16 -6.53 -14.21
CA ALA A 46 -1.82 -7.07 -14.28
C ALA A 46 -1.79 -8.61 -14.39
N MET A 47 -2.64 -9.31 -13.63
CA MET A 47 -2.77 -10.77 -13.73
C MET A 47 -3.31 -11.19 -15.11
N TYR A 48 -4.21 -10.40 -15.69
CA TYR A 48 -4.69 -10.58 -17.06
C TYR A 48 -3.54 -10.45 -18.07
N ILE A 49 -2.72 -9.40 -17.99
CA ILE A 49 -1.54 -9.19 -18.87
C ILE A 49 -0.50 -10.31 -18.71
N LEU A 50 -0.32 -10.84 -17.51
CA LEU A 50 0.60 -11.95 -17.21
C LEU A 50 0.04 -13.33 -17.57
N SER A 51 -1.21 -13.40 -18.06
CA SER A 51 -1.93 -14.63 -18.39
C SER A 51 -1.93 -15.63 -17.20
N ILE A 52 -2.20 -15.11 -16.01
CA ILE A 52 -2.36 -15.89 -14.78
C ILE A 52 -3.85 -15.90 -14.43
N SER A 53 -4.52 -17.00 -14.75
CA SER A 53 -5.96 -17.16 -14.50
C SER A 53 -6.22 -17.99 -13.24
N ASN A 54 -5.75 -17.50 -12.07
CA ASN A 54 -6.03 -18.13 -10.78
C ASN A 54 -6.66 -17.11 -9.82
N ASP A 55 -7.94 -17.26 -9.54
CA ASP A 55 -8.65 -16.35 -8.63
C ASP A 55 -8.12 -16.42 -7.19
N SER A 56 -7.68 -17.61 -6.73
CA SER A 56 -7.08 -17.76 -5.40
C SER A 56 -5.85 -16.87 -5.20
N GLN A 57 -5.05 -16.72 -6.26
CA GLN A 57 -3.82 -15.94 -6.23
C GLN A 57 -4.08 -14.44 -6.25
N LEU A 58 -5.16 -14.00 -6.91
CA LEU A 58 -5.64 -12.63 -6.84
C LEU A 58 -6.07 -12.32 -5.40
N LEU A 59 -6.84 -13.21 -4.78
CA LEU A 59 -7.31 -13.04 -3.40
C LEU A 59 -6.14 -12.97 -2.41
N ASP A 60 -5.12 -13.81 -2.57
CA ASP A 60 -3.89 -13.74 -1.77
C ASP A 60 -3.18 -12.39 -1.96
N LEU A 61 -3.08 -11.92 -3.21
CA LEU A 61 -2.42 -10.65 -3.54
C LEU A 61 -3.12 -9.45 -2.90
N VAL A 62 -4.45 -9.42 -2.93
CA VAL A 62 -5.28 -8.40 -2.28
C VAL A 62 -5.19 -8.51 -0.76
N ALA A 63 -5.16 -9.72 -0.20
CA ALA A 63 -5.02 -9.92 1.23
C ALA A 63 -3.65 -9.42 1.73
N TYR A 64 -2.57 -9.76 1.01
CA TYR A 64 -1.22 -9.30 1.36
C TYR A 64 -1.03 -7.80 1.13
N SER A 65 -1.66 -7.19 0.11
CA SER A 65 -1.55 -5.75 -0.14
C SER A 65 -2.19 -4.92 0.97
N GLY A 66 -3.23 -5.46 1.61
CA GLY A 66 -3.92 -4.83 2.73
C GLY A 66 -3.03 -4.58 3.97
N TYR A 67 -1.87 -5.23 4.10
CA TYR A 67 -0.96 -4.99 5.23
C TYR A 67 -0.31 -3.60 5.23
N LYS A 68 -0.37 -2.86 4.12
CA LYS A 68 0.11 -1.47 4.04
C LYS A 68 -0.52 -0.55 5.09
N PHE A 69 -1.79 -0.79 5.45
CA PHE A 69 -2.47 0.00 6.47
C PHE A 69 -1.80 -0.12 7.84
N VAL A 70 -1.22 -1.28 8.16
CA VAL A 70 -0.49 -1.49 9.43
C VAL A 70 0.74 -0.61 9.48
N GLY A 71 1.53 -0.56 8.39
CA GLY A 71 2.70 0.30 8.29
C GLY A 71 2.35 1.78 8.44
N ILE A 72 1.26 2.21 7.80
CA ILE A 72 0.76 3.60 7.88
C ILE A 72 0.30 3.93 9.31
N ILE A 73 -0.44 3.03 9.98
CA ILE A 73 -0.88 3.20 11.38
C ILE A 73 0.32 3.41 12.31
N VAL A 74 1.36 2.58 12.18
CA VAL A 74 2.58 2.69 13.00
C VAL A 74 3.27 4.02 12.76
N THR A 75 3.39 4.45 11.49
CA THR A 75 3.95 5.76 11.15
C THR A 75 3.15 6.91 11.76
N LEU A 76 1.81 6.87 11.67
CA LEU A 76 0.95 7.92 12.22
C LEU A 76 1.04 7.99 13.75
N LEU A 77 1.06 6.85 14.44
CA LEU A 77 1.22 6.80 15.89
C LEU A 77 2.60 7.31 16.33
N ALA A 78 3.66 6.84 15.66
CA ALA A 78 5.03 7.29 15.96
C ALA A 78 5.16 8.81 15.76
N ALA A 79 4.68 9.34 14.64
CA ALA A 79 4.72 10.77 14.36
C ALA A 79 3.84 11.57 15.34
N GLY A 80 2.65 11.06 15.68
CA GLY A 80 1.71 11.72 16.60
C GLY A 80 2.22 11.79 18.04
N ILE A 81 2.91 10.76 18.53
CA ILE A 81 3.45 10.69 19.90
C ILE A 81 4.80 11.40 20.00
N LEU A 82 5.73 11.13 19.07
CA LEU A 82 7.12 11.60 19.15
C LEU A 82 7.30 13.02 18.60
N THR A 83 6.44 13.49 17.70
CA THR A 83 6.53 14.87 17.18
C THR A 83 5.16 15.51 16.97
N PRO A 84 4.41 15.79 18.05
CA PRO A 84 3.06 16.37 17.97
C PRO A 84 3.00 17.67 17.16
N SER A 85 4.06 18.48 17.21
CA SER A 85 4.13 19.81 16.59
C SER A 85 4.43 19.80 15.08
N LYS A 86 5.06 18.74 14.54
CA LYS A 86 5.47 18.66 13.10
C LYS A 86 4.74 17.56 12.32
N GLY A 87 3.99 16.69 13.00
CA GLY A 87 3.23 15.61 12.38
C GLY A 87 4.11 14.64 11.57
N THR A 88 3.53 14.05 10.51
CA THR A 88 4.19 13.06 9.64
C THR A 88 5.41 13.62 8.89
N GLY A 89 5.57 14.95 8.81
CA GLY A 89 6.71 15.61 8.17
C GLY A 89 7.99 15.66 9.01
N SER A 90 7.96 15.18 10.26
CA SER A 90 9.15 15.06 11.11
C SER A 90 10.18 14.07 10.54
N TRP A 91 11.47 14.28 10.83
CA TRP A 91 12.53 13.30 10.55
C TRP A 91 12.19 11.90 11.12
N VAL A 92 11.54 11.87 12.28
CA VAL A 92 11.05 10.63 12.90
C VAL A 92 9.91 10.00 12.08
N GLY A 93 8.98 10.80 11.59
CA GLY A 93 7.89 10.32 10.74
C GLY A 93 8.42 9.71 9.43
N TRP A 94 9.38 10.37 8.80
CA TRP A 94 10.03 9.89 7.56
C TRP A 94 10.84 8.62 7.77
N THR A 95 11.62 8.52 8.85
CA THR A 95 12.42 7.32 9.14
C THR A 95 11.53 6.12 9.43
N VAL A 96 10.47 6.29 10.25
CA VAL A 96 9.49 5.23 10.52
C VAL A 96 8.71 4.87 9.26
N PHE A 97 8.29 5.85 8.45
CA PHE A 97 7.61 5.60 7.18
C PHE A 97 8.46 4.78 6.21
N ILE A 98 9.73 5.16 6.00
CA ILE A 98 10.65 4.40 5.15
C ILE A 98 10.79 2.98 5.70
N TYR A 99 11.00 2.82 7.01
CA TYR A 99 11.16 1.50 7.61
C TYR A 99 9.92 0.62 7.42
N THR A 100 8.72 1.12 7.72
CA THR A 100 7.47 0.36 7.60
C THR A 100 7.13 0.07 6.14
N PHE A 101 7.42 1.01 5.23
CA PHE A 101 7.28 0.79 3.79
C PHE A 101 8.21 -0.31 3.29
N LEU A 102 9.51 -0.27 3.62
CA LEU A 102 10.45 -1.32 3.21
C LEU A 102 10.07 -2.67 3.79
N ALA A 103 9.65 -2.72 5.06
CA ALA A 103 9.19 -3.95 5.70
C ALA A 103 7.96 -4.53 4.98
N ASN A 104 6.98 -3.68 4.63
CA ASN A 104 5.78 -4.11 3.90
C ASN A 104 6.11 -4.55 2.46
N ALA A 105 6.96 -3.81 1.75
CA ALA A 105 7.41 -4.16 0.40
C ALA A 105 8.16 -5.50 0.37
N PHE A 106 9.08 -5.70 1.33
CA PHE A 106 9.82 -6.96 1.48
C PHE A 106 8.89 -8.12 1.85
N PHE A 107 7.95 -7.90 2.77
CA PHE A 107 6.95 -8.89 3.15
C PHE A 107 6.08 -9.31 1.95
N LEU A 108 5.59 -8.35 1.18
CA LEU A 108 4.82 -8.61 -0.04
C LEU A 108 5.65 -9.40 -1.06
N LEU A 109 6.89 -9.00 -1.30
CA LEU A 109 7.78 -9.73 -2.20
C LEU A 109 7.98 -11.18 -1.78
N ARG A 110 8.28 -11.39 -0.50
CA ARG A 110 8.55 -12.73 0.01
C ARG A 110 7.28 -13.57 -0.08
N SER A 111 6.17 -13.09 0.46
CA SER A 111 4.90 -13.82 0.51
C SER A 111 4.37 -14.15 -0.88
N LEU A 112 4.40 -13.18 -1.80
CA LEU A 112 3.86 -13.38 -3.13
C LEU A 112 4.80 -14.12 -4.07
N LYS A 113 6.11 -14.04 -3.88
CA LYS A 113 7.04 -14.89 -4.64
C LYS A 113 6.72 -16.36 -4.39
N TYR A 114 6.40 -16.75 -3.15
CA TYR A 114 5.99 -18.12 -2.84
C TYR A 114 4.64 -18.50 -3.46
N VAL A 115 3.69 -17.56 -3.57
CA VAL A 115 2.38 -17.82 -4.19
C VAL A 115 2.46 -17.85 -5.73
N LEU A 116 3.22 -16.94 -6.36
CA LEU A 116 3.37 -16.79 -7.83
C LEU A 116 4.37 -17.73 -8.47
N LEU A 117 5.32 -18.22 -7.70
CA LEU A 117 6.26 -19.25 -8.08
C LEU A 117 6.23 -20.35 -7.03
N PRO A 118 5.24 -21.27 -7.08
CA PRO A 118 5.38 -22.53 -6.37
C PRO A 118 6.71 -23.15 -6.80
N ASP A 119 7.57 -23.47 -5.84
CA ASP A 119 8.85 -24.11 -6.12
C ASP A 119 8.59 -25.44 -6.82
N SER A 120 8.69 -25.46 -8.16
CA SER A 120 8.78 -26.69 -8.95
C SER A 120 10.17 -27.31 -8.78
N THR A 121 10.70 -27.30 -7.55
CA THR A 121 12.09 -27.65 -7.25
C THR A 121 12.24 -29.15 -6.97
N SER A 122 11.16 -29.93 -6.99
CA SER A 122 11.21 -31.37 -6.74
C SER A 122 10.86 -32.29 -7.92
N ASP A 123 10.30 -31.83 -9.05
CA ASP A 123 9.81 -32.78 -10.08
C ASP A 123 10.15 -32.46 -11.56
N ALA A 124 10.52 -31.23 -11.91
CA ALA A 124 10.68 -30.85 -13.32
C ALA A 124 12.14 -30.90 -13.85
N SER A 125 13.13 -31.01 -12.97
CA SER A 125 14.56 -30.95 -13.34
C SER A 125 15.10 -32.22 -14.00
N MET A 126 14.32 -33.30 -14.08
CA MET A 126 14.81 -34.60 -14.55
C MET A 126 14.31 -35.04 -15.94
N ARG A 127 13.40 -34.31 -16.62
CA ARG A 127 12.70 -34.86 -17.81
C ARG A 127 12.54 -34.02 -19.09
N ALA A 128 12.96 -32.75 -19.19
CA ALA A 128 12.68 -31.98 -20.42
C ALA A 128 13.79 -31.00 -20.84
N GLY A 129 14.67 -31.46 -21.74
CA GLY A 129 15.81 -30.69 -22.28
C GLY A 129 15.48 -29.61 -23.32
N THR A 130 14.22 -29.31 -23.63
CA THR A 130 13.86 -28.40 -24.74
C THR A 130 12.83 -27.30 -24.41
N MET A 131 12.30 -27.24 -23.18
CA MET A 131 11.25 -26.28 -22.75
C MET A 131 11.75 -25.21 -21.75
N HIS A 132 13.07 -25.06 -21.56
CA HIS A 132 13.62 -24.26 -20.46
C HIS A 132 13.59 -22.73 -20.66
N THR A 133 13.54 -22.23 -21.90
CA THR A 133 13.65 -20.78 -22.18
C THR A 133 12.33 -20.04 -22.01
N VAL A 134 11.22 -20.61 -22.50
CA VAL A 134 9.87 -20.00 -22.43
C VAL A 134 9.37 -19.95 -20.98
N ALA A 135 9.54 -21.04 -20.22
CA ALA A 135 9.18 -21.10 -18.80
C ALA A 135 10.00 -20.13 -17.92
N ARG A 136 11.31 -19.95 -18.22
CA ARG A 136 12.15 -18.95 -17.52
C ARG A 136 11.76 -17.52 -17.86
N SER A 137 11.44 -17.22 -19.11
CA SER A 137 11.01 -15.89 -19.55
C SER A 137 9.72 -15.45 -18.85
N GLN A 138 8.72 -16.34 -18.77
CA GLN A 138 7.46 -16.06 -18.08
C GLN A 138 7.67 -15.88 -16.57
N ARG A 139 8.49 -16.72 -15.93
CA ARG A 139 8.86 -16.59 -14.50
C ARG A 139 9.56 -15.26 -14.20
N ASN A 140 10.43 -14.80 -15.10
CA ASN A 140 11.13 -13.52 -14.95
C ASN A 140 10.15 -12.34 -15.01
N ARG A 141 9.22 -12.33 -15.98
CA ARG A 141 8.17 -11.29 -16.09
C ARG A 141 7.28 -11.22 -14.84
N ARG A 142 6.87 -12.38 -14.30
CA ARG A 142 6.10 -12.47 -13.05
C ARG A 142 6.85 -11.86 -11.86
N THR A 143 8.14 -12.17 -11.77
CA THR A 143 9.01 -11.63 -10.72
C THR A 143 9.19 -10.12 -10.87
N GLN A 144 9.44 -9.62 -12.09
CA GLN A 144 9.57 -8.18 -12.37
C GLN A 144 8.28 -7.41 -12.04
N PHE A 145 7.13 -7.94 -12.45
CA PHE A 145 5.82 -7.38 -12.06
C PHE A 145 5.69 -7.30 -10.54
N LEU A 146 6.07 -8.36 -9.84
CA LEU A 146 6.04 -8.40 -8.37
C LEU A 146 6.86 -7.29 -7.74
N PHE A 147 8.10 -7.09 -8.22
CA PHE A 147 9.00 -6.04 -7.75
C PHE A 147 8.45 -4.64 -7.98
N ILE A 148 7.92 -4.39 -9.18
CA ILE A 148 7.32 -3.10 -9.52
C ILE A 148 6.11 -2.85 -8.62
N TYR A 149 5.25 -3.85 -8.44
CA TYR A 149 4.07 -3.75 -7.59
C TYR A 149 4.45 -3.49 -6.12
N SER A 150 5.33 -4.31 -5.56
CA SER A 150 5.68 -4.28 -4.15
C SER A 150 6.48 -3.05 -3.74
N TYR A 151 7.34 -2.51 -4.61
CA TYR A 151 8.17 -1.35 -4.28
C TYR A 151 7.58 -0.06 -4.83
N VAL A 152 7.18 0.01 -6.10
CA VAL A 152 6.78 1.28 -6.71
C VAL A 152 5.32 1.58 -6.40
N ILE A 153 4.42 0.65 -6.71
CA ILE A 153 2.97 0.88 -6.55
C ILE A 153 2.60 1.00 -5.06
N GLN A 154 3.14 0.13 -4.22
CA GLN A 154 2.93 0.22 -2.76
C GLN A 154 3.47 1.51 -2.15
N PHE A 155 4.63 2.00 -2.61
CA PHE A 155 5.16 3.27 -2.13
C PHE A 155 4.20 4.41 -2.43
N ILE A 156 3.71 4.49 -3.67
CA ILE A 156 2.78 5.53 -4.10
C ILE A 156 1.50 5.48 -3.25
N PHE A 157 0.91 4.30 -3.04
CA PHE A 157 -0.29 4.19 -2.21
C PHE A 157 -0.04 4.53 -0.76
N MET A 158 1.02 4.00 -0.13
CA MET A 158 1.35 4.34 1.26
C MET A 158 1.62 5.83 1.43
N TRP A 159 2.28 6.45 0.45
CA TRP A 159 2.54 7.87 0.45
C TRP A 159 1.26 8.70 0.38
N ILE A 160 0.36 8.39 -0.56
CA ILE A 160 -0.94 9.08 -0.71
C ILE A 160 -1.75 8.96 0.59
N LEU A 161 -1.93 7.74 1.12
CA LEU A 161 -2.68 7.53 2.37
C LEU A 161 -2.01 8.18 3.59
N SER A 162 -0.68 8.26 3.65
CA SER A 162 0.02 8.93 4.75
C SER A 162 -0.17 10.46 4.72
N ARG A 163 -0.31 11.04 3.52
CA ARG A 163 -0.52 12.48 3.32
C ARG A 163 -1.96 12.91 3.55
N GLU A 164 -2.91 12.07 3.16
CA GLU A 164 -4.34 12.31 3.39
C GLU A 164 -4.80 12.09 4.83
N GLY A 165 -3.92 11.55 5.69
CA GLY A 165 -4.11 11.57 7.14
C GLY A 165 -4.18 13.00 7.72
N PRO A 166 -4.20 13.16 9.07
CA PRO A 166 -4.52 14.41 9.81
C PRO A 166 -3.61 15.63 9.53
N SER A 167 -2.73 15.56 8.53
CA SER A 167 -1.88 16.64 8.03
C SER A 167 -2.44 17.34 6.78
N SER A 168 -3.44 16.77 6.09
CA SER A 168 -4.12 17.41 4.97
C SER A 168 -5.35 18.19 5.42
N SER A 169 -5.15 19.27 6.18
CA SER A 169 -6.07 20.41 6.12
C SER A 169 -5.79 21.21 4.83
N ASN A 170 -5.79 20.57 3.66
CA ASN A 170 -5.79 21.32 2.40
C ASN A 170 -7.10 22.10 2.18
N ALA A 171 -8.15 21.79 2.96
CA ALA A 171 -9.34 22.63 3.07
C ALA A 171 -9.04 24.05 3.62
N ALA A 172 -7.99 24.22 4.42
CA ALA A 172 -7.58 25.55 4.90
C ALA A 172 -6.82 26.36 3.84
N LYS A 173 -6.20 25.70 2.84
CA LYS A 173 -5.44 26.39 1.78
C LYS A 173 -6.32 26.81 0.59
N ALA A 174 -7.44 26.13 0.36
CA ALA A 174 -8.43 26.52 -0.64
C ALA A 174 -9.40 27.62 -0.15
N ALA A 175 -9.66 27.69 1.16
CA ALA A 175 -10.51 28.74 1.74
C ALA A 175 -9.78 30.09 1.93
N GLY A 176 -8.44 30.09 1.93
CA GLY A 176 -7.62 31.30 2.14
C GLY A 176 -7.22 32.07 0.86
N SER A 177 -7.51 31.55 -0.33
CA SER A 177 -7.18 32.22 -1.61
C SER A 177 -8.37 32.92 -2.27
N GLY A 178 -9.54 32.95 -1.61
CA GLY A 178 -10.77 33.59 -2.10
C GLY A 178 -11.11 34.92 -1.42
N SER A 179 -10.29 35.40 -0.49
CA SER A 179 -10.46 36.71 0.14
C SER A 179 -9.13 37.43 0.05
N LEU A 180 -8.90 38.12 -1.07
CA LEU A 180 -8.03 39.28 -1.29
C LEU A 180 -7.93 39.50 -2.81
N ALA A 181 -9.01 40.04 -3.39
CA ALA A 181 -9.05 40.93 -4.55
C ALA A 181 -10.52 41.24 -4.86
#